data_AF-A0A9R1UCB6-F1
#
_entry.id   AF-A0A9R1UCB6-F1
#
_cell.length_a   1.000
_cell.length_b   1.000
_cell.length_c   1.000
_cell.angle_alpha   90.00
_cell.angle_beta   90.00
_cell.angle_gamma   90.00
#
_symmetry.space_group_name_H-M   'P 1'
#
loop_
_entity.id
_entity.type
_entity.pdbx_description
1 polymer ?
#
loop_
_entity_poly.entity_id
_entity_poly.type
_entity_poly.pdbx_seq_one_letter_code
_entity_poly.pdbx_strand_id
1 'polypeptide(L)'
;MAAYAKNTNRVTLAMERTGQWVFSQDIPTDILIQVGEAKFPLHKFMLVAKSNYIRRLILESKEPDLAKLDLSSIPGGAEIFEKAAKFCYGVNFEITVHNVAALRCAAEYLDMTDQYCDGNLAGRTDDFLLQVALTSLSGAVVVLKSCEDLLPIAEQINIVQRCVEVASAKVT
;
A
#
# COMPACT_ATOMS: atom_id res chain seq x y z
N MET A 1 8.27 49.36 5.23
CA MET A 1 8.77 48.03 5.66
C MET A 1 7.99 47.65 6.91
N ALA A 2 7.30 46.52 7.03
CA ALA A 2 7.52 45.21 6.45
C ALA A 2 6.20 44.58 5.94
N ALA A 3 6.31 43.80 4.87
CA ALA A 3 5.22 43.01 4.33
C ALA A 3 4.90 41.84 5.28
N TYR A 4 3.62 41.65 5.58
CA TYR A 4 3.11 40.50 6.32
C TYR A 4 3.33 39.26 5.46
N ALA A 5 4.28 38.41 5.86
CA ALA A 5 4.55 37.16 5.18
C ALA A 5 3.33 36.24 5.33
N LYS A 6 2.63 35.98 4.23
CA LYS A 6 1.63 34.90 4.15
C LYS A 6 2.38 33.59 4.43
N ASN A 7 2.14 33.01 5.60
CA ASN A 7 2.58 31.66 5.92
C ASN A 7 1.75 30.70 5.07
N THR A 8 2.23 30.39 3.87
CA THR A 8 1.68 29.35 3.01
C THR A 8 2.03 27.99 3.60
N ASN A 9 1.18 27.55 4.54
CA ASN A 9 1.04 26.13 4.86
C ASN A 9 0.55 25.40 3.60
N ARG A 10 1.48 25.00 2.74
CA ARG A 10 1.22 23.97 1.72
C ARG A 10 1.12 22.65 2.45
N VAL A 11 -0.06 22.36 2.97
CA VAL A 11 -0.46 21.01 3.34
C VAL A 11 -0.32 20.17 2.07
N THR A 12 0.52 19.14 2.08
CA THR A 12 0.71 18.29 0.91
C THR A 12 -0.63 17.63 0.58
N LEU A 13 -0.98 17.43 -0.70
CA LEU A 13 -2.24 16.79 -1.11
C LEU A 13 -2.47 15.43 -0.40
N ALA A 14 -1.39 14.69 -0.10
CA ALA A 14 -1.43 13.47 0.71
C ALA A 14 -1.89 13.71 2.15
N MET A 15 -1.45 14.80 2.79
CA MET A 15 -1.86 15.21 4.13
C MET A 15 -3.32 15.70 4.16
N GLU A 16 -3.78 16.41 3.12
CA GLU A 16 -5.19 16.78 2.97
C GLU A 16 -6.08 15.53 2.82
N ARG A 17 -5.61 14.54 2.04
CA ARG A 17 -6.32 13.27 1.83
C ARG A 17 -6.39 12.44 3.11
N THR A 18 -5.32 12.33 3.91
CA THR A 18 -5.35 11.56 5.18
C THR A 18 -6.37 12.10 6.17
N GLY A 19 -6.52 13.43 6.29
CA GLY A 19 -7.46 14.03 7.25
C GLY A 19 -8.94 13.75 6.97
N GLN A 20 -9.30 13.35 5.74
CA GLN A 20 -10.69 13.09 5.35
C GLN A 20 -11.20 11.70 5.74
N TRP A 21 -10.32 10.73 6.02
CA TRP A 21 -10.71 9.34 6.31
C TRP A 21 -10.14 8.79 7.62
N VAL A 22 -9.38 9.59 8.36
CA VAL A 22 -9.00 9.26 9.74
C VAL A 22 -10.24 9.35 10.64
N PHE A 23 -10.58 8.24 11.29
CA PHE A 23 -11.81 8.03 12.08
C PHE A 23 -12.02 8.99 13.27
N SER A 24 -11.01 9.76 13.67
CA SER A 24 -11.18 10.86 14.62
C SER A 24 -10.18 11.97 14.32
N GLN A 25 -10.68 13.12 13.86
CA GLN A 25 -9.86 14.34 13.81
C GLN A 25 -9.40 14.78 15.22
N ASP A 26 -10.00 14.20 16.26
CA ASP A 26 -9.74 14.50 17.67
C ASP A 26 -8.55 13.73 18.28
N ILE A 27 -8.01 12.71 17.58
CA ILE A 27 -6.80 11.99 18.03
C ILE A 27 -5.61 12.47 17.20
N PRO A 28 -4.54 12.98 17.83
CA PRO A 28 -3.32 13.35 17.11
C PRO A 28 -2.64 12.12 16.50
N THR A 29 -2.18 12.27 15.25
CA THR A 29 -1.32 11.28 14.60
C THR A 29 0.01 11.16 15.34
N ASP A 30 0.49 9.94 15.56
CA ASP A 30 1.67 9.62 16.36
C ASP A 30 2.84 9.04 15.53
N ILE A 31 2.67 8.94 14.20
CA ILE A 31 3.72 8.54 13.26
C ILE A 31 3.58 9.22 11.90
N LEU A 32 4.70 9.64 11.31
CA LEU A 32 4.81 10.16 9.95
C LEU A 32 5.43 9.13 9.03
N ILE A 33 4.66 8.58 8.10
CA ILE A 33 5.22 7.71 7.05
C ILE A 33 5.61 8.57 5.85
N GLN A 34 6.84 8.44 5.37
CA GLN A 34 7.32 9.05 4.14
C GLN A 34 7.43 8.00 3.02
N VAL A 35 6.90 8.31 1.84
CA VAL A 35 7.05 7.50 0.62
C VAL A 35 7.42 8.42 -0.53
N GLY A 36 8.71 8.46 -0.88
CA GLY A 36 9.27 9.48 -1.76
C GLY A 36 9.02 10.88 -1.18
N GLU A 37 8.36 11.75 -1.96
CA GLU A 37 7.99 13.09 -1.53
C GLU A 37 6.68 13.15 -0.73
N ALA A 38 5.89 12.07 -0.74
CA ALA A 38 4.61 12.01 -0.05
C ALA A 38 4.81 11.76 1.45
N LYS A 39 3.98 12.43 2.26
CA LYS A 39 4.00 12.35 3.72
C LYS A 39 2.61 12.02 4.23
N PHE A 40 2.53 10.98 5.06
CA PHE A 40 1.29 10.45 5.63
C PHE A 40 1.37 10.51 7.16
N PRO A 41 0.77 11.54 7.79
CA PRO A 41 0.57 11.55 9.23
C PRO A 41 -0.52 10.52 9.58
N LEU A 42 -0.17 9.50 10.36
CA LEU A 42 -1.00 8.33 10.64
C LEU A 42 -0.91 7.91 12.12
N HIS A 43 -1.63 6.84 12.48
CA HIS A 43 -1.68 6.27 13.81
C HIS A 43 -0.97 4.91 13.83
N LYS A 44 0.01 4.74 14.73
CA LYS A 44 0.77 3.51 14.95
C LYS A 44 -0.17 2.33 15.14
N PHE A 45 -1.15 2.48 16.04
CA PHE A 45 -2.11 1.42 16.38
C PHE A 45 -2.85 0.87 15.15
N MET A 46 -3.28 1.74 14.23
CA MET A 46 -3.99 1.33 13.02
C MET A 46 -3.07 0.54 12.08
N LEU A 47 -1.82 0.97 11.94
CA LEU A 47 -0.85 0.33 11.05
C LEU A 47 -0.36 -1.00 11.60
N VAL A 48 0.04 -1.06 12.88
CA VAL A 48 0.54 -2.30 13.49
C VAL A 48 -0.53 -3.37 13.60
N ALA A 49 -1.82 -3.02 13.62
CA ALA A 49 -2.90 -4.00 13.59
C ALA A 49 -2.93 -4.83 12.29
N LYS A 50 -2.37 -4.32 11.19
CA LYS A 50 -2.41 -4.99 9.87
C LYS A 50 -1.04 -5.28 9.24
N SER A 51 -0.01 -4.50 9.57
CA SER A 51 1.36 -4.66 9.02
C SER A 51 2.34 -5.13 10.08
N ASN A 52 2.83 -6.36 9.93
CA ASN A 52 3.87 -6.90 10.79
C ASN A 52 5.22 -6.21 10.54
N TYR A 53 5.49 -5.78 9.31
CA TYR A 53 6.72 -5.05 8.97
C TYR A 53 6.82 -3.74 9.74
N ILE A 54 5.76 -2.92 9.70
CA ILE A 54 5.71 -1.66 10.45
C ILE A 54 5.80 -1.92 11.96
N ARG A 55 5.13 -2.97 12.47
CA ARG A 55 5.25 -3.38 13.87
C ARG A 55 6.71 -3.66 14.26
N ARG A 56 7.45 -4.43 13.46
CA ARG A 56 8.87 -4.72 13.72
C ARG A 56 9.72 -3.44 13.71
N LEU A 57 9.55 -2.59 12.69
CA LEU A 57 10.29 -1.33 12.60
C LEU A 57 10.08 -0.44 13.83
N ILE A 58 8.85 -0.37 14.36
CA ILE A 58 8.54 0.40 15.57
C ILE A 58 9.20 -0.23 16.80
N LEU A 59 9.15 -1.57 16.95
CA LEU A 59 9.71 -2.27 18.12
C LEU A 59 11.24 -2.31 18.14
N GLU A 60 11.88 -2.39 16.98
CA GLU A 60 13.34 -2.44 16.84
C GLU A 60 13.99 -1.04 16.90
N SER A 61 13.18 0.02 16.87
CA SER A 61 13.65 1.39 17.02
C SER A 61 14.31 1.63 18.37
N LYS A 62 15.48 2.27 18.34
CA LYS A 62 16.16 2.78 19.55
C LYS A 62 15.56 4.09 20.05
N GLU A 63 14.76 4.75 19.21
CA GLU A 63 14.03 5.96 19.57
C GLU A 63 12.74 5.56 20.30
N PRO A 64 12.59 5.88 21.61
CA PRO A 64 11.42 5.50 22.38
C PRO A 64 10.12 6.09 21.81
N ASP A 65 10.22 7.24 21.14
CA ASP A 65 9.11 7.93 20.49
C ASP A 65 9.34 8.03 18.97
N LEU A 66 9.57 6.90 18.30
CA LEU A 66 9.74 6.89 16.84
C LEU A 66 8.58 7.62 16.15
N ALA A 67 8.87 8.80 15.61
CA ALA A 67 7.86 9.70 15.05
C ALA A 67 7.81 9.62 13.52
N LYS A 68 8.79 8.96 12.88
CA LYS A 68 8.91 8.93 11.41
C LYS A 68 9.44 7.58 10.92
N LEU A 69 8.86 7.09 9.82
CA LEU A 69 9.39 5.96 9.05
C LEU A 69 9.49 6.34 7.57
N ASP A 70 10.54 5.85 6.90
CA ASP A 70 10.72 5.97 5.46
C ASP A 70 10.43 4.63 4.79
N LEU A 71 9.38 4.61 3.96
CA LEU A 71 8.93 3.47 3.16
C LEU A 71 9.02 3.79 1.66
N SER A 72 9.96 4.63 1.25
CA SER A 72 10.14 5.02 -0.16
C SER A 72 10.42 3.85 -1.11
N SER A 73 10.87 2.70 -0.59
CA SER A 73 11.10 1.48 -1.35
C SER A 73 9.84 0.61 -1.56
N ILE A 74 8.66 1.06 -1.14
CA ILE A 74 7.44 0.27 -1.29
C ILE A 74 7.05 0.09 -2.77
N PRO A 75 6.69 -1.14 -3.21
CA PRO A 75 6.23 -1.37 -4.57
C PRO A 75 4.99 -0.54 -4.93
N GLY A 76 5.01 0.06 -6.11
CA GLY A 76 3.92 0.93 -6.58
C GLY A 76 3.85 2.31 -5.90
N GLY A 77 4.78 2.62 -4.99
CA GLY A 77 4.97 3.96 -4.45
C GLY A 77 3.81 4.50 -3.61
N ALA A 78 3.73 5.83 -3.53
CA ALA A 78 2.85 6.54 -2.59
C ALA A 78 1.36 6.28 -2.81
N GLU A 79 0.92 6.11 -4.07
CA GLU A 79 -0.50 5.83 -4.38
C GLU A 79 -0.94 4.48 -3.82
N ILE A 80 -0.10 3.46 -3.97
CA ILE A 80 -0.37 2.11 -3.49
C ILE A 80 -0.27 2.07 -1.96
N PHE A 81 0.70 2.76 -1.37
CA PHE A 81 0.76 2.93 0.08
C PHE A 81 -0.50 3.59 0.65
N GLU A 82 -1.05 4.62 0.00
CA GLU A 82 -2.29 5.26 0.45
C GLU A 82 -3.46 4.25 0.52
N LYS A 83 -3.58 3.36 -0.47
CA LYS A 83 -4.61 2.31 -0.48
C LYS A 83 -4.37 1.29 0.63
N ALA A 84 -3.13 0.87 0.86
CA ALA A 84 -2.76 -0.01 1.97
C ALA A 84 -3.04 0.67 3.34
N ALA A 85 -2.79 1.96 3.47
CA ALA A 85 -3.12 2.71 4.68
C ALA A 85 -4.64 2.83 4.89
N LYS A 86 -5.42 3.10 3.83
CA LYS A 86 -6.89 3.06 3.87
C LYS A 86 -7.40 1.70 4.34
N PHE A 87 -6.81 0.61 3.84
CA PHE A 87 -7.11 -0.75 4.31
C PHE A 87 -6.91 -0.89 5.82
N CYS A 88 -5.79 -0.40 6.37
CA CYS A 88 -5.52 -0.43 7.81
C CYS A 88 -6.59 0.30 8.63
N TYR A 89 -7.21 1.34 8.06
CA TYR A 89 -8.26 2.12 8.70
C TYR A 89 -9.67 1.60 8.44
N GLY A 90 -9.83 0.47 7.73
CA GLY A 90 -11.14 -0.04 7.34
C GLY A 90 -11.87 0.89 6.35
N VAL A 91 -11.13 1.76 5.67
CA VAL A 91 -11.67 2.70 4.67
C VAL A 91 -11.72 2.00 3.32
N ASN A 92 -12.87 2.12 2.66
CA ASN A 92 -13.06 1.53 1.34
C ASN A 92 -12.12 2.14 0.29
N PHE A 93 -11.58 1.27 -0.56
CA PHE A 93 -10.85 1.64 -1.77
C PHE A 93 -11.07 0.54 -2.82
N GLU A 94 -10.78 0.85 -4.07
CA GLU A 94 -11.00 -0.06 -5.17
C GLU A 94 -9.74 -0.86 -5.53
N ILE A 95 -9.90 -2.18 -5.62
CA ILE A 95 -8.95 -3.10 -6.24
C ILE A 95 -9.38 -3.28 -7.70
N THR A 96 -8.44 -3.11 -8.63
CA THR A 96 -8.67 -3.19 -10.08
C THR A 96 -7.59 -4.02 -10.74
N VAL A 97 -7.83 -4.45 -11.99
CA VAL A 97 -6.81 -5.14 -12.79
C VAL A 97 -5.53 -4.31 -13.01
N HIS A 98 -5.61 -2.97 -12.86
CA HIS A 98 -4.47 -2.07 -13.04
C HIS A 98 -3.62 -1.90 -11.78
N ASN A 99 -4.16 -2.20 -10.59
CA ASN A 99 -3.47 -1.94 -9.32
C ASN A 99 -3.26 -3.19 -8.46
N VAL A 100 -3.93 -4.31 -8.77
CA VAL A 100 -3.91 -5.50 -7.91
C VAL A 100 -2.51 -6.09 -7.76
N ALA A 101 -1.69 -6.10 -8.81
CA ALA A 101 -0.31 -6.57 -8.72
C ALA A 101 0.51 -5.71 -7.75
N ALA A 102 0.39 -4.38 -7.86
CA ALA A 102 1.11 -3.45 -7.00
C ALA A 102 0.63 -3.54 -5.54
N LEU A 103 -0.69 -3.66 -5.31
CA LEU A 103 -1.26 -3.88 -3.97
C LEU A 103 -0.76 -5.20 -3.36
N ARG A 104 -0.71 -6.29 -4.13
CA ARG A 104 -0.22 -7.58 -3.63
C ARG A 104 1.28 -7.53 -3.31
N CYS A 105 2.08 -6.84 -4.13
CA CYS A 105 3.50 -6.62 -3.87
C CYS A 105 3.73 -5.72 -2.65
N ALA A 106 2.92 -4.66 -2.48
CA ALA A 106 2.97 -3.80 -1.30
C ALA A 106 2.56 -4.57 -0.03
N ALA A 107 1.55 -5.44 -0.12
CA ALA A 107 1.15 -6.31 0.98
C ALA A 107 2.26 -7.28 1.39
N GLU A 108 3.01 -7.82 0.42
CA GLU A 108 4.21 -8.63 0.68
C GLU A 108 5.28 -7.82 1.43
N TYR A 109 5.63 -6.64 0.89
CA TYR A 109 6.63 -5.74 1.48
C TYR A 109 6.28 -5.32 2.92
N LEU A 110 5.00 -5.01 3.16
CA LEU A 110 4.50 -4.59 4.47
C LEU A 110 4.19 -5.77 5.41
N ASP A 111 4.39 -7.01 4.96
CA ASP A 111 4.05 -8.23 5.71
C ASP A 111 2.59 -8.17 6.22
N MET A 112 1.68 -7.80 5.31
CA MET A 112 0.22 -7.72 5.50
C MET A 112 -0.43 -9.01 5.01
N THR A 113 -0.06 -10.13 5.63
CA THR A 113 -0.49 -11.49 5.28
C THR A 113 -1.64 -11.97 6.16
N ASP A 114 -2.37 -12.99 5.70
CA ASP A 114 -3.42 -13.64 6.50
C ASP A 114 -2.86 -14.40 7.72
N GLN A 115 -1.57 -14.78 7.68
CA GLN A 115 -0.86 -15.32 8.84
C GLN A 115 -0.74 -14.30 9.98
N TYR A 116 -0.62 -13.02 9.63
CA TYR A 116 -0.52 -11.95 10.61
C TYR A 116 -1.89 -11.48 11.12
N CYS A 117 -2.87 -11.33 10.22
CA CYS A 117 -4.22 -10.92 10.55
C CYS A 117 -5.20 -11.52 9.55
N ASP A 118 -6.23 -12.23 10.01
CA ASP A 118 -7.18 -12.88 9.10
C ASP A 118 -7.87 -11.87 8.15
N GLY A 119 -8.03 -12.27 6.88
CA GLY A 119 -8.57 -11.43 5.80
C GLY A 119 -7.77 -10.16 5.53
N ASN A 120 -6.44 -10.24 5.56
CA ASN A 120 -5.51 -9.14 5.33
C ASN A 120 -5.44 -8.75 3.85
N LEU A 121 -4.64 -7.71 3.55
CA LEU A 121 -4.53 -7.16 2.20
C LEU A 121 -4.01 -8.20 1.19
N ALA A 122 -3.04 -9.03 1.56
CA ALA A 122 -2.50 -10.07 0.68
C ALA A 122 -3.61 -11.02 0.20
N GLY A 123 -4.37 -11.62 1.13
CA GLY A 123 -5.49 -12.52 0.81
C GLY A 123 -6.52 -11.88 -0.09
N ARG A 124 -6.94 -10.63 0.21
CA ARG A 124 -7.91 -9.92 -0.65
C ARG A 124 -7.42 -9.68 -2.06
N THR A 125 -6.12 -9.38 -2.22
CA THR A 125 -5.54 -9.21 -3.56
C THR A 125 -5.36 -10.54 -4.29
N ASP A 126 -5.05 -11.62 -3.58
CA ASP A 126 -4.95 -12.97 -4.15
C ASP A 126 -6.31 -13.48 -4.63
N ASP A 127 -7.37 -13.23 -3.87
CA ASP A 127 -8.76 -13.50 -4.26
C ASP A 127 -9.15 -12.72 -5.52
N PHE A 128 -8.84 -11.41 -5.59
CA PHE A 128 -9.13 -10.62 -6.78
C PHE A 128 -8.36 -11.12 -8.00
N LEU A 129 -7.07 -11.48 -7.84
CA LEU A 129 -6.28 -12.06 -8.91
C LEU A 129 -6.94 -13.34 -9.44
N LEU A 130 -7.33 -14.26 -8.55
CA LEU A 130 -7.91 -15.55 -8.92
C LEU A 130 -9.31 -15.41 -9.53
N GLN A 131 -10.20 -14.65 -8.88
CA GLN A 131 -11.63 -14.64 -9.17
C GLN A 131 -12.01 -13.60 -10.22
N VAL A 132 -11.16 -12.61 -10.47
CA VAL A 132 -11.46 -11.51 -11.41
C VAL A 132 -10.36 -11.37 -12.45
N ALA A 133 -9.15 -11.00 -12.04
CA ALA A 133 -8.13 -10.53 -12.99
C ALA A 133 -7.64 -11.63 -13.94
N LEU A 134 -7.45 -12.85 -13.44
CA LEU A 134 -6.88 -13.97 -14.19
C LEU A 134 -7.93 -14.90 -14.81
N THR A 135 -9.20 -14.48 -14.82
CA THR A 135 -10.29 -15.21 -15.49
C THR A 135 -10.36 -14.94 -17.00
N SER A 136 -9.58 -13.98 -17.50
CA SER A 136 -9.56 -13.60 -18.91
C SER A 136 -8.14 -13.27 -19.39
N LEU A 137 -7.88 -13.49 -20.68
CA LEU A 137 -6.61 -13.12 -21.32
C LEU A 137 -6.35 -11.61 -21.21
N SER A 138 -7.37 -10.78 -21.43
CA SER A 138 -7.23 -9.32 -21.34
C SER A 138 -6.85 -8.87 -19.93
N GLY A 139 -7.47 -9.45 -18.90
CA GLY A 139 -7.10 -9.18 -17.51
C GLY A 139 -5.68 -9.62 -17.19
N ALA A 140 -5.30 -10.85 -17.58
CA ALA A 140 -3.94 -11.38 -17.36
C ALA A 140 -2.86 -10.53 -18.03
N VAL A 141 -3.08 -10.04 -19.27
CA VAL A 141 -2.13 -9.17 -19.97
C VAL A 141 -1.97 -7.82 -19.27
N VAL A 142 -3.06 -7.23 -18.77
CA VAL A 142 -2.99 -5.96 -18.02
C VAL A 142 -2.21 -6.14 -16.72
N VAL A 143 -2.48 -7.20 -15.97
CA VAL A 143 -1.74 -7.52 -14.74
C VAL A 143 -0.27 -7.78 -15.04
N LEU A 144 0.04 -8.61 -16.05
CA LEU A 144 1.41 -8.92 -16.46
C LEU A 144 2.21 -7.67 -16.81
N LYS A 145 1.61 -6.76 -17.58
CA LYS A 145 2.24 -5.48 -17.93
C LYS A 145 2.55 -4.64 -16.69
N SER A 146 1.66 -4.61 -15.71
CA SER A 146 1.89 -3.88 -14.46
C SER A 146 3.02 -4.46 -13.61
N CYS A 147 3.41 -5.73 -13.83
CA CYS A 147 4.51 -6.35 -13.10
C CYS A 147 5.89 -5.82 -13.48
N GLU A 148 6.06 -5.18 -14.65
CA GLU A 148 7.36 -4.66 -15.11
C GLU A 148 8.00 -3.72 -14.07
N ASP A 149 7.21 -2.81 -13.50
CA ASP A 149 7.66 -1.86 -12.47
C ASP A 149 7.69 -2.45 -11.04
N LEU A 150 7.36 -3.73 -10.88
CA LEU A 150 7.21 -4.40 -9.58
C LEU A 150 8.20 -5.57 -9.38
N LEU A 151 9.09 -5.79 -10.35
CA LEU A 151 10.15 -6.77 -10.23
C LEU A 151 11.20 -6.34 -9.19
N PRO A 152 11.79 -7.30 -8.43
CA PRO A 152 11.62 -8.75 -8.56
C PRO A 152 10.42 -9.31 -7.76
N ILE A 153 9.74 -8.51 -6.94
CA ILE A 153 8.75 -9.00 -5.98
C ILE A 153 7.59 -9.70 -6.69
N ALA A 154 7.07 -9.12 -7.77
CA ALA A 154 5.97 -9.73 -8.53
C ALA A 154 6.30 -11.12 -9.10
N GLU A 155 7.57 -11.37 -9.42
CA GLU A 155 8.05 -12.70 -9.85
C GLU A 155 8.19 -13.65 -8.65
N GLN A 156 8.79 -13.18 -7.54
CA GLN A 156 8.99 -13.98 -6.33
C GLN A 156 7.68 -14.48 -5.72
N ILE A 157 6.60 -13.70 -5.84
CA ILE A 157 5.26 -14.08 -5.39
C ILE A 157 4.38 -14.69 -6.50
N ASN A 158 4.99 -15.13 -7.61
CA ASN A 158 4.38 -15.86 -8.72
C ASN A 158 3.23 -15.14 -9.47
N ILE A 159 3.11 -13.81 -9.40
CA ILE A 159 2.08 -13.10 -10.20
C ILE A 159 2.41 -13.22 -11.69
N VAL A 160 3.67 -13.02 -12.07
CA VAL A 160 4.14 -13.09 -13.46
C VAL A 160 3.80 -14.46 -14.07
N GLN A 161 4.20 -15.54 -13.40
CA GLN A 161 3.98 -16.91 -13.88
C GLN A 161 2.49 -17.23 -14.05
N ARG A 162 1.64 -16.85 -13.08
CA ARG A 162 0.18 -17.03 -13.16
C ARG A 162 -0.42 -16.30 -14.36
N CYS A 163 0.07 -15.10 -14.69
CA CYS A 163 -0.41 -14.37 -15.87
C CYS A 163 0.02 -15.05 -17.18
N VAL A 164 1.26 -15.56 -17.25
CA VAL A 164 1.78 -16.27 -18.43
C VAL A 164 1.00 -17.56 -18.70
N GLU A 165 0.63 -18.30 -17.65
CA GLU A 165 -0.18 -19.51 -17.77
C GLU A 165 -1.55 -19.22 -18.40
N VAL A 166 -2.24 -18.19 -17.91
CA VAL A 166 -3.53 -17.74 -18.49
C VAL A 166 -3.35 -17.25 -19.92
N ALA A 167 -2.25 -16.56 -20.22
CA ALA A 167 -1.95 -16.09 -21.57
C ALA A 167 -1.70 -17.24 -22.56
N SER A 168 -1.11 -18.33 -22.08
CA SER A 168 -0.74 -19.49 -22.88
C SER A 168 -1.89 -20.49 -23.05
N ALA A 169 -2.86 -20.51 -22.12
CA ALA A 169 -3.97 -21.46 -22.09
C ALA A 169 -4.95 -21.40 -23.29
N LYS A 170 -4.81 -20.42 -24.19
CA LYS A 170 -5.62 -20.29 -25.42
C LYS A 170 -4.90 -20.65 -26.72
N VAL A 171 -3.65 -21.14 -26.65
CA VAL A 171 -2.85 -21.52 -27.84
C VAL A 171 -2.96 -23.04 -28.14
N THR A 172 -3.89 -23.74 -27.49
CA THR A 172 -4.22 -25.16 -27.71
C THR A 172 -5.72 -25.30 -27.91
#